data_AF-A0A7X7NED9-F1
#
_entry.id   AF-A0A7X7NED9-F1
#
_cell.length_a   1.000
_cell.length_b   1.000
_cell.length_c   1.000
_cell.angle_alpha   90.00
_cell.angle_beta   90.00
_cell.angle_gamma   90.00
#
_symmetry.space_group_name_H-M   'P 1'
#
loop_
_entity.id
_entity.type
_entity.pdbx_description
1 polymer ?
#
loop_
_entity_poly.entity_id
_entity_poly.type
_entity_poly.pdbx_seq_one_letter_code
_entity_poly.pdbx_strand_id
1 'polypeptide(L)' 'MICEPETELKEKLRKAGITYRDCANQLGRRYSVVNSWLNGFSPLPATARQQIEEMINTKCNGTMRPRG' A
#
# COMPACT_ATOMS: atom_id res chain seq x y z
N MET A 1 -16.55 18.45 -2.04
CA MET A 1 -15.18 18.00 -1.68
C MET A 1 -15.31 16.54 -1.30
N ILE A 2 -15.22 15.65 -2.29
CA ILE A 2 -15.39 14.21 -2.05
C ILE A 2 -14.05 13.75 -1.50
N CYS A 3 -13.96 13.58 -0.18
CA CYS A 3 -12.85 12.85 0.42
C CYS A 3 -13.02 11.38 0.01
N GLU A 4 -12.55 11.03 -1.18
CA GLU A 4 -12.51 9.64 -1.64
C GLU A 4 -11.50 8.89 -0.76
N PRO A 5 -11.93 7.85 -0.01
CA PRO A 5 -11.06 7.12 0.93
C PRO A 5 -9.85 6.46 0.24
N GLU A 6 -9.90 6.29 -1.08
CA GLU A 6 -8.76 5.83 -1.88
C GLU A 6 -7.59 6.83 -1.93
N THR A 7 -7.86 8.12 -1.75
CA THR A 7 -6.83 9.17 -1.74
C THR A 7 -5.91 9.03 -0.53
N GLU A 8 -6.45 8.65 0.63
CA GLU A 8 -5.70 8.50 1.86
C GLU A 8 -4.62 7.42 1.75
N LEU A 9 -4.95 6.23 1.21
CA LEU A 9 -3.98 5.14 1.08
C LEU A 9 -2.86 5.54 0.11
N LYS A 10 -3.23 6.21 -0.99
CA LYS A 10 -2.32 6.66 -2.02
C LYS A 10 -1.36 7.74 -1.49
N GLU A 11 -1.85 8.66 -0.68
CA GLU A 11 -1.03 9.65 0.01
C GLU A 11 -0.10 9.02 1.05
N LYS A 12 -0.59 8.06 1.85
CA LYS A 12 0.24 7.33 2.83
C LYS A 12 1.36 6.54 2.12
N LEU A 13 1.06 5.86 1.02
CA LEU A 13 2.05 5.17 0.18
C LEU A 13 3.10 6.14 -0.37
N ARG A 14 2.66 7.28 -0.90
CA ARG A 14 3.56 8.33 -1.41
C ARG A 14 4.45 8.91 -0.31
N LYS A 15 3.91 9.19 0.87
CA LYS A 15 4.68 9.67 2.03
C LYS A 15 5.72 8.67 2.50
N ALA A 16 5.40 7.38 2.45
CA ALA A 16 6.33 6.30 2.79
C ALA A 16 7.30 5.92 1.65
N GLY A 17 7.19 6.53 0.47
CA GLY A 17 8.00 6.16 -0.70
C GLY A 17 7.74 4.74 -1.20
N ILE A 18 6.56 4.18 -0.91
CA ILE A 18 6.18 2.83 -1.33
C ILE A 18 5.54 2.92 -2.72
N THR A 19 6.08 2.15 -3.65
CA THR A 19 5.51 2.02 -5.00
C THR A 19 4.49 0.90 -5.02
N TYR A 20 3.51 0.96 -5.92
CA TYR A 20 2.51 -0.11 -6.06
C TYR A 20 3.15 -1.47 -6.37
N ARG A 21 4.32 -1.48 -7.01
CA ARG A 21 5.10 -2.69 -7.29
C ARG A 21 5.70 -3.30 -6.02
N ASP A 22 6.09 -2.46 -5.06
CA ASP A 22 6.56 -2.87 -3.73
C ASP A 22 5.41 -3.48 -2.92
N CYS A 23 4.24 -2.84 -2.92
CA CYS A 23 3.01 -3.41 -2.36
C CYS A 23 2.66 -4.75 -3.01
N ALA A 24 2.70 -4.83 -4.34
CA ALA A 24 2.40 -6.05 -5.08
C ALA A 24 3.34 -7.21 -4.69
N ASN A 25 4.65 -6.95 -4.61
CA ASN A 25 5.64 -7.95 -4.20
C ASN A 25 5.40 -8.44 -2.76
N GLN A 26 5.19 -7.52 -1.82
CA GLN A 26 4.96 -7.86 -0.41
C GLN A 26 3.63 -8.59 -0.19
N LEU A 27 2.55 -8.15 -0.85
CA LEU A 27 1.24 -8.79 -0.77
C LEU A 27 1.18 -10.12 -1.53
N GLY A 28 2.21 -10.45 -2.31
CA GLY A 28 2.19 -11.58 -3.24
C GLY A 28 1.08 -11.46 -4.29
N ARG A 29 0.70 -10.23 -4.65
CA ARG A 29 -0.39 -9.94 -5.60
C ARG A 29 0.15 -9.33 -6.88
N ARG A 30 -0.63 -9.43 -7.96
CA ARG A 30 -0.29 -8.76 -9.21
C ARG A 30 -0.45 -7.26 -9.07
N TYR A 31 0.45 -6.52 -9.72
CA TYR A 31 0.38 -5.05 -9.81
C TYR A 31 -1.01 -4.57 -10.24
N SER A 32 -1.60 -5.21 -11.25
CA SER A 32 -2.92 -4.85 -11.77
C SER A 32 -4.02 -4.92 -10.70
N VAL A 33 -3.91 -5.85 -9.74
CA VAL A 33 -4.86 -5.99 -8.63
C VAL A 33 -4.72 -4.81 -7.66
N VAL A 34 -3.49 -4.47 -7.28
CA VAL A 34 -3.20 -3.32 -6.41
C VAL A 34 -3.63 -2.02 -7.08
N ASN A 35 -3.40 -1.88 -8.39
CA ASN A 35 -3.84 -0.74 -9.16
C ASN A 35 -5.38 -0.65 -9.20
N SER A 36 -6.07 -1.76 -9.41
CA SER A 36 -7.55 -1.78 -9.39
C SER A 36 -8.11 -1.40 -8.02
N TRP A 37 -7.48 -1.84 -6.94
CA TRP A 37 -7.89 -1.46 -5.58
C TRP A 37 -7.68 0.03 -5.27
N LEU A 38 -6.54 0.59 -5.69
CA LEU A 38 -6.18 1.98 -5.39
C LEU A 38 -6.83 3.02 -6.31
N ASN A 39 -7.39 2.58 -7.44
CA ASN A 39 -8.13 3.43 -8.36
C ASN A 39 -9.65 3.14 -8.34
N GLY A 40 -10.15 2.36 -7.37
CA GLY A 40 -11.59 2.14 -7.19
C GLY A 40 -12.24 1.16 -8.17
N PHE A 41 -11.49 0.55 -9.09
CA PHE A 41 -12.02 -0.46 -10.02
C PHE A 41 -12.39 -1.77 -9.33
N SER A 42 -11.87 -2.01 -8.13
CA SER A 42 -12.20 -3.20 -7.35
C SER A 42 -12.20 -2.88 -5.86
N PRO A 43 -13.09 -3.52 -5.08
CA PRO A 43 -13.12 -3.32 -3.64
C PRO A 43 -11.80 -3.79 -3.04
N LEU A 44 -11.14 -2.91 -2.28
CA LEU A 44 -9.95 -3.23 -1.50
C LEU A 44 -10.38 -4.10 -0.30
N PRO A 45 -9.99 -5.38 -0.22
CA PRO A 45 -10.34 -6.19 0.93
C PRO A 45 -9.68 -5.66 2.20
N ALA A 46 -10.39 -5.71 3.31
CA ALA A 46 -9.91 -5.19 4.60
C ALA A 46 -8.56 -5.79 5.02
N THR A 47 -8.32 -7.07 4.73
CA THR A 47 -7.05 -7.76 4.98
C THR A 47 -5.89 -7.21 4.14
N ALA A 48 -6.13 -6.81 2.89
CA ALA A 48 -5.10 -6.18 2.07
C ALA A 48 -4.84 -4.74 2.52
N ARG A 49 -5.90 -4.01 2.90
CA ARG A 49 -5.77 -2.67 3.49
C ARG A 49 -4.88 -2.70 4.73
N GLN A 50 -5.17 -3.62 5.66
CA GLN A 50 -4.42 -3.73 6.92
C GLN A 50 -2.95 -4.06 6.65
N GLN A 51 -2.66 -4.99 5.72
CA GLN A 51 -1.28 -5.29 5.31
C GLN A 51 -0.57 -4.11 4.65
N ILE A 52 -1.26 -3.31 3.81
CA ILE A 52 -0.67 -2.11 3.21
C ILE A 52 -0.36 -1.08 4.29
N GLU A 53 -1.26 -0.84 5.24
CA GLU A 53 -1.04 0.09 6.35
C GLU A 53 0.10 -0.38 7.27
N GLU A 54 0.18 -1.68 7.55
CA GLU A 54 1.27 -2.27 8.32
C GLU A 54 2.61 -2.10 7.59
N MET A 55 2.64 -2.34 6.28
CA MET A 55 3.83 -2.16 5.43
C MET A 55 4.29 -0.70 5.37
N ILE A 56 3.35 0.24 5.27
CA ILE A 56 3.62 1.68 5.38
C ILE A 56 4.27 1.99 6.73
N ASN A 57 3.74 1.45 7.82
CA ASN A 57 4.28 1.64 9.16
C ASN A 57 5.68 1.02 9.33
N THR A 58 5.88 -0.22 8.85
CA THR A 58 7.17 -0.92 8.90
C THR A 58 8.22 -0.19 8.07
N LYS A 59 7.91 0.31 6.87
CA LYS A 59 8.90 1.01 6.04
C LYS A 59 9.22 2.41 6.56
N CYS A 60 8.24 3.06 7.21
CA CYS A 60 8.43 4.33 7.90
C CYS A 60 9.29 4.18 9.18
N ASN A 61 9.15 3.06 9.91
CA ASN A 61 9.98 2.71 11.07
C ASN A 61 11.30 1.97 10.69
N GLY A 62 11.45 1.52 9.45
CA GLY A 62 12.34 0.42 9.07
C GLY A 62 13.44 0.78 8.08
N THR A 63 14.08 1.94 8.21
CA THR A 63 15.49 2.08 7.78
C THR A 63 16.46 1.22 8.61
N MET A 64 15.97 0.30 9.44
CA MET A 64 16.78 -0.74 10.08
C MET A 64 16.74 -2.04 9.26
N ARG A 65 17.60 -2.10 8.23
CA ARG A 65 18.02 -3.38 7.64
C ARG A 65 18.68 -4.23 8.74
N PRO A 66 18.31 -5.50 8.98
CA PRO A 66 19.30 -6.44 9.45
C PRO A 66 20.23 -6.75 8.27
N ARG A 67 21.48 -6.27 8.34
CA ARG A 67 22.57 -6.94 7.63
C ARG A 67 22.71 -8.33 8.26
N GLY A 68 22.42 -9.36 7.48
CA GLY A 68 22.76 -10.76 7.76
C GLY A 68 23.23 -11.38 6.46
#